data_AF-A0A851G278-F1
#
_entry.id   AF-A0A851G278-F1
#
_cell.length_a   1.000
_cell.length_b   1.000
_cell.length_c   1.000
_cell.angle_alpha   90.00
_cell.angle_beta   90.00
_cell.angle_gamma   90.00
#
_symmetry.space_group_name_H-M   'P 1'
#
loop_
_entity.id
_entity.type
_entity.pdbx_description
1 polymer ?
#
loop_
_entity_poly.entity_id
_entity_poly.type
_entity_poly.pdbx_seq_one_letter_code
_entity_poly.pdbx_strand_id
1 'polypeptide(L)' 'MHNEIEKWLNEQANDNPVARAELARTLVKKVYDFVKFNRPEGEGLDGRDGPERQSLAKIVDAAEDHYINMCEIKNK' A
#
# COMPACT_ATOMS: atom_id res chain seq x y z
N MET A 1 8.81 -8.93 10.70
CA MET A 1 7.67 -8.59 9.82
C MET A 1 6.35 -9.20 10.27
N HIS A 2 6.13 -10.53 10.25
CA HIS A 2 4.83 -11.10 10.68
C HIS A 2 4.47 -10.71 12.13
N ASN A 3 5.40 -10.93 13.07
CA ASN A 3 5.21 -10.58 14.48
C ASN A 3 5.07 -9.06 14.75
N GLU A 4 5.60 -8.20 13.86
CA GLU A 4 5.50 -6.74 14.02
C GLU A 4 4.17 -6.20 13.52
N ILE A 5 3.64 -6.77 12.42
CA ILE A 5 2.31 -6.44 11.91
C ILE A 5 1.25 -6.91 12.90
N GLU A 6 1.37 -8.14 13.42
CA GLU A 6 0.46 -8.64 14.46
C GLU A 6 0.51 -7.76 15.72
N LYS A 7 1.70 -7.37 16.16
CA LYS A 7 1.83 -6.44 17.29
C LYS A 7 1.11 -5.12 17.00
N TRP A 8 1.37 -4.52 15.85
CA TRP A 8 0.74 -3.26 15.44
C TRP A 8 -0.80 -3.38 15.38
N LEU A 9 -1.33 -4.49 14.84
CA LEU A 9 -2.77 -4.73 14.76
C LEU A 9 -3.44 -4.92 16.13
N ASN A 10 -2.70 -5.43 17.12
CA ASN A 10 -3.20 -5.63 18.48
C ASN A 10 -3.05 -4.40 19.39
N GLU A 11 -2.39 -3.32 18.92
CA GLU A 11 -2.30 -2.07 19.67
C GLU A 11 -3.65 -1.33 19.60
N GLN A 12 -4.21 -0.99 20.77
CA GLN A 12 -5.53 -0.36 20.88
C GLN A 12 -5.63 0.98 20.11
N ALA A 13 -4.53 1.73 20.00
CA ALA A 13 -4.48 2.96 19.21
C ALA A 13 -4.76 2.74 17.72
N ASN A 14 -4.48 1.52 17.22
CA ASN A 14 -4.63 1.13 15.82
C ASN A 14 -5.95 0.39 15.55
N ASP A 15 -6.77 0.14 16.59
CA ASP A 15 -8.07 -0.54 16.45
C ASP A 15 -9.15 0.40 15.88
N ASN A 16 -8.89 0.90 14.66
CA ASN A 16 -9.86 1.67 13.91
C ASN A 16 -9.71 1.42 12.40
N PRO A 17 -10.79 1.60 11.61
CA PRO A 17 -10.77 1.31 10.18
C PRO A 17 -9.74 2.12 9.40
N VAL A 18 -9.52 3.39 9.76
CA VAL A 18 -8.57 4.28 9.06
C VAL A 18 -7.14 3.80 9.24
N ALA A 19 -6.74 3.47 10.48
CA ALA A 19 -5.41 2.95 10.76
C ALA A 19 -5.16 1.64 10.00
N ARG A 20 -6.12 0.70 10.02
CA ARG A 20 -6.00 -0.56 9.26
C ARG A 20 -5.86 -0.33 7.76
N ALA A 21 -6.63 0.61 7.20
CA ALA A 21 -6.53 0.96 5.79
C ALA A 21 -5.19 1.62 5.45
N GLU A 22 -4.67 2.48 6.33
CA GLU A 22 -3.36 3.11 6.19
C GLU A 22 -2.22 2.08 6.19
N LEU A 23 -2.28 1.07 7.06
CA LEU A 23 -1.33 -0.02 7.07
C LEU A 23 -1.34 -0.79 5.75
N ALA A 24 -2.53 -1.19 5.27
CA ALA A 24 -2.68 -1.93 4.01
C ALA A 24 -2.09 -1.16 2.82
N ARG A 25 -2.47 0.12 2.67
CA ARG A 25 -1.91 1.04 1.68
C ARG A 25 -0.39 1.15 1.77
N THR A 26 0.14 1.28 2.98
CA THR A 26 1.59 1.41 3.21
C THR A 26 2.35 0.17 2.78
N LEU A 27 1.83 -1.03 3.08
CA LEU A 27 2.47 -2.29 2.70
C LEU A 27 2.49 -2.46 1.17
N VAL A 28 1.36 -2.23 0.50
CA VAL A 28 1.28 -2.33 -0.97
C VAL A 28 2.21 -1.32 -1.64
N LYS A 29 2.22 -0.07 -1.16
CA LYS A 29 3.10 0.98 -1.70
C LYS A 29 4.59 0.64 -1.53
N LYS A 30 4.99 0.05 -0.40
CA LYS A 30 6.37 -0.41 -0.21
C LYS A 30 6.79 -1.46 -1.23
N VAL A 31 5.91 -2.40 -1.56
CA VAL A 31 6.18 -3.42 -2.59
C VAL A 31 6.30 -2.77 -3.97
N TYR A 32 5.35 -1.88 -4.32
CA TYR A 32 5.39 -1.13 -5.57
C TYR A 32 6.68 -0.32 -5.74
N ASP A 33 7.08 0.43 -4.71
CA ASP A 33 8.31 1.24 -4.75
C ASP A 33 9.55 0.35 -4.87
N PHE A 34 9.60 -0.78 -4.16
CA PHE A 34 10.70 -1.74 -4.28
C PHE A 34 10.84 -2.27 -5.71
N VAL A 35 9.74 -2.69 -6.35
CA VAL A 35 9.78 -3.15 -7.75
C VAL A 35 10.26 -2.03 -8.67
N LYS A 36 9.68 -0.83 -8.53
CA LYS A 36 10.03 0.33 -9.35
C LYS A 36 11.50 0.75 -9.25
N PHE A 37 12.09 0.73 -8.05
CA PHE A 37 13.42 1.30 -7.82
C PHE A 37 14.54 0.27 -7.69
N ASN A 38 14.24 -0.96 -7.24
CA ASN A 38 15.24 -1.98 -6.95
C ASN A 38 15.19 -3.18 -7.91
N ARG A 39 14.04 -3.45 -8.54
CA ARG A 39 13.85 -4.55 -9.51
C ARG A 39 13.11 -4.09 -10.78
N PRO A 40 13.56 -3.03 -11.47
CA PRO A 40 12.86 -2.56 -12.65
C PRO A 40 13.00 -3.55 -13.81
N GLU A 41 11.90 -3.88 -14.47
CA GLU A 41 11.88 -4.83 -15.59
C GLU A 41 12.06 -4.15 -16.97
N GLY A 42 12.45 -2.88 -17.02
CA GLY A 42 13.05 -2.27 -18.23
C GLY A 42 12.12 -1.57 -19.23
N GLU A 43 10.88 -1.25 -18.90
CA GLU A 43 9.95 -0.52 -19.79
C GLU A 43 9.77 0.97 -19.43
N GLY A 44 9.20 1.78 -20.32
CA GLY A 44 8.98 3.22 -20.12
C GLY A 44 10.21 4.10 -20.40
N LEU A 45 10.03 5.43 -20.38
CA LEU A 45 11.11 6.39 -20.67
C LEU A 45 12.25 6.34 -19.64
N ASP A 46 11.96 5.93 -18.41
CA ASP A 46 12.91 5.80 -17.32
C ASP A 46 13.41 4.35 -17.11
N GLY A 47 12.92 3.40 -17.91
CA GLY A 47 13.25 1.96 -17.82
C GLY A 47 12.70 1.28 -16.57
N ARG A 48 11.73 1.89 -15.87
CA ARG A 48 11.21 1.41 -14.58
C ARG A 48 9.76 0.97 -14.62
N ASP A 49 9.11 0.95 -15.78
CA ASP A 49 7.67 0.71 -15.94
C ASP A 49 7.32 -0.72 -16.37
N GLY A 50 8.02 -1.70 -15.80
CA GLY A 50 7.82 -3.12 -16.12
C GLY A 50 6.41 -3.66 -15.85
N PRO A 51 6.05 -4.82 -16.43
CA PRO A 51 4.74 -5.43 -16.28
C PRO A 51 4.34 -5.71 -14.81
N GLU A 52 5.26 -6.13 -13.95
CA GLU A 52 4.98 -6.30 -12.52
C GLU A 52 4.59 -4.96 -11.87
N ARG A 53 5.34 -3.89 -12.16
CA ARG A 53 5.05 -2.55 -11.65
C ARG A 53 3.68 -2.06 -12.12
N GLN A 54 3.37 -2.24 -13.40
CA GLN A 54 2.07 -1.83 -13.96
C GLN A 54 0.92 -2.59 -13.32
N SER A 55 1.09 -3.88 -13.03
CA SER A 55 0.11 -4.66 -12.28
C SER A 55 -0.04 -4.15 -10.84
N LEU A 56 1.07 -3.91 -10.14
CA LEU A 56 1.09 -3.38 -8.77
C LEU A 56 0.46 -1.99 -8.66
N ALA A 57 0.59 -1.13 -9.68
CA ALA A 57 -0.02 0.19 -9.71
C ALA A 57 -1.54 0.13 -9.44
N LYS A 58 -2.24 -0.84 -10.05
CA LYS A 58 -3.68 -1.04 -9.85
C LYS A 58 -4.03 -1.41 -8.40
N ILE A 59 -3.15 -2.15 -7.74
CA ILE A 59 -3.33 -2.56 -6.34
C ILE A 59 -3.06 -1.37 -5.41
N VAL A 60 -2.05 -0.55 -5.72
CA VAL A 60 -1.80 0.72 -5.01
C VAL A 60 -3.03 1.62 -5.10
N ASP A 61 -3.59 1.80 -6.29
CA ASP A 61 -4.79 2.62 -6.49
C ASP A 61 -5.97 2.09 -5.67
N ALA A 62 -6.24 0.79 -5.72
CA ALA A 62 -7.30 0.17 -4.92
C ALA A 62 -7.10 0.33 -3.40
N ALA A 63 -5.86 0.28 -2.93
CA ALA A 63 -5.54 0.47 -1.51
C ALA A 63 -5.67 1.94 -1.08
N GLU A 64 -5.32 2.89 -1.95
CA GLU A 64 -5.51 4.32 -1.74
C GLU A 64 -7.01 4.66 -1.67
N ASP A 65 -7.81 4.15 -2.62
CA ASP A 65 -9.26 4.32 -2.62
C ASP A 65 -9.91 3.76 -1.35
N HIS A 66 -9.46 2.60 -0.88
CA HIS A 66 -9.94 2.04 0.38
C HIS A 66 -9.63 2.96 1.57
N TYR A 67 -8.42 3.52 1.66
CA TYR A 67 -8.05 4.47 2.70
C TYR A 67 -8.89 5.75 2.67
N ILE A 68 -9.09 6.34 1.49
CA ILE A 68 -9.94 7.52 1.30
C ILE A 68 -11.36 7.23 1.79
N ASN A 69 -11.94 6.10 1.39
CA ASN A 69 -13.27 5.69 1.82
C ASN A 69 -13.38 5.56 3.35
N MET A 70 -12.38 4.99 4.02
CA MET A 70 -12.39 4.88 5.49
C MET A 70 -12.28 6.25 6.17
N CYS A 71 -11.48 7.16 5.61
CA CYS A 71 -11.39 8.54 6.08
C CYS A 71 -12.71 9.29 5.94
N GLU A 72 -13.40 9.14 4.81
CA GLU A 72 -14.71 9.75 4.59
C GLU A 72 -15.78 9.22 5.55
N ILE A 73 -15.78 7.91 5.83
CA ILE A 73 -16.70 7.30 6.80
C ILE A 73 -16.45 7.86 8.21
N LYS A 74 -15.19 8.04 8.60
CA LYS A 74 -14.84 8.60 9.92
C LYS A 74 -15.26 10.06 10.11
N ASN A 75 -15.33 10.82 9.01
CA ASN A 75 -15.65 12.25 9.01
C ASN A 75 -17.15 12.56 8.83
N LYS A 76 -17.99 11.53 8.65
CA LYS A 76 -19.46 11.63 8.61
C LYS A 76 -20.04 11.42 10.01
#